data_AF-A0A660ZY62-F1
#
_entry.id   AF-A0A660ZY62-F1
#
_cell.length_a   1.000
_cell.length_b   1.000
_cell.length_c   1.000
_cell.angle_alpha   90.00
_cell.angle_beta   90.00
_cell.angle_gamma   90.00
#
_symmetry.space_group_name_H-M   'P 1'
#
loop_
_entity.id
_entity.type
_entity.pdbx_description
1 polymer ?
#
loop_
_entity_poly.entity_id
_entity_poly.type
_entity_poly.pdbx_seq_one_letter_code
_entity_poly.pdbx_strand_id
1 'polypeptide(L)'
;MGLHHPHGIQERILLMGGAGSGKTRAWLSIADMARKTKSDAKFYVIDTDFAVERMLSAGFEKLRDYGSLEVVTPFEFPDYTSAAEDFRKRMGPDDWLIVDLMNHAWEEVQNHYSNEVFGKSKGDYFLEVRKGLKDASKGFQAFEGWTDWNIIKPMYTDFANKVYFGHKGHTLICTSARAVDRGSRGKGSADPKEIIQAFGHIGFRPEGEKRTAHNVHTVLLMSQKNDETWNVDTGKDRERDRHRGLKLGPDHGQFVREYLIKTAGWKRK
;
A
#
# COMPACT_ATOMS: atom_id res chain seq x y z
N MET A 1 -27.77 1.24 -2.42
CA MET A 1 -27.20 0.75 -3.69
C MET A 1 -25.69 0.80 -3.55
N GLY A 2 -24.95 -0.28 -3.80
CA GLY A 2 -23.51 -0.39 -3.57
C GLY A 2 -22.67 -0.42 -4.85
N LEU A 3 -21.36 -0.26 -4.69
CA LEU A 3 -20.38 -0.69 -5.69
C LEU A 3 -20.11 -2.18 -5.45
N HIS A 4 -20.34 -3.02 -6.46
CA HIS A 4 -20.12 -4.46 -6.36
C HIS A 4 -19.11 -4.94 -7.40
N HIS A 5 -18.19 -5.78 -6.95
CA HIS A 5 -17.22 -6.45 -7.80
C HIS A 5 -17.95 -7.39 -8.80
N PRO A 6 -17.54 -7.44 -10.09
CA PRO A 6 -18.25 -8.19 -11.14
C PRO A 6 -18.43 -9.68 -10.84
N HIS A 7 -17.49 -10.28 -10.11
CA HIS A 7 -17.48 -11.71 -9.81
C HIS A 7 -17.89 -12.05 -8.37
N GLY A 8 -18.30 -11.06 -7.56
CA GLY A 8 -18.68 -11.30 -6.16
C GLY A 8 -17.54 -11.82 -5.26
N ILE A 9 -16.30 -11.67 -5.71
CA ILE A 9 -15.08 -12.02 -4.96
C ILE A 9 -14.39 -10.74 -4.46
N GLN A 10 -13.48 -10.94 -3.52
CA GLN A 10 -12.61 -9.89 -3.00
C GLN A 10 -11.71 -9.32 -4.08
N GLU A 11 -11.49 -8.02 -4.01
CA GLU A 11 -10.59 -7.30 -4.89
C GLU A 11 -9.42 -6.79 -4.04
N ARG A 12 -8.21 -6.88 -4.59
CA ARG A 12 -6.99 -6.49 -3.87
C ARG A 12 -6.16 -5.63 -4.78
N ILE A 13 -6.09 -4.34 -4.43
CA ILE A 13 -5.51 -3.30 -5.27
C ILE A 13 -4.31 -2.71 -4.53
N LEU A 14 -3.17 -2.64 -5.20
CA LEU A 14 -2.02 -1.86 -4.78
C LEU A 14 -1.92 -0.60 -5.65
N LEU A 15 -2.02 0.55 -5.02
CA LEU A 15 -1.73 1.85 -5.61
C LEU A 15 -0.31 2.26 -5.23
N MET A 16 0.58 2.40 -6.21
CA MET A 16 1.93 2.92 -5.98
C MET A 16 2.12 4.27 -6.68
N GLY A 17 2.94 5.14 -6.13
CA GLY A 17 3.23 6.44 -6.75
C GLY A 17 3.95 7.38 -5.79
N GLY A 18 4.49 8.49 -6.30
CA GLY A 18 5.13 9.52 -5.48
C GLY A 18 4.15 10.26 -4.56
N ALA A 19 4.68 11.24 -3.81
CA ALA A 19 3.84 12.19 -3.09
C ALA A 19 2.92 12.95 -4.07
N GLY A 20 1.70 13.30 -3.63
CA GLY A 20 0.73 14.02 -4.47
C GLY A 20 0.10 13.19 -5.61
N SER A 21 0.47 11.91 -5.76
CA SER A 21 -0.01 11.08 -6.88
C SER A 21 -1.49 10.66 -6.79
N GLY A 22 -2.23 11.10 -5.77
CA GLY A 22 -3.67 10.87 -5.66
C GLY A 22 -4.09 9.51 -5.09
N LYS A 23 -3.19 8.74 -4.47
CA LYS A 23 -3.50 7.41 -3.88
C LYS A 23 -4.59 7.49 -2.81
N THR A 24 -4.42 8.38 -1.82
CA THR A 24 -5.41 8.60 -0.76
C THR A 24 -6.75 9.08 -1.31
N ARG A 25 -6.70 10.00 -2.28
CA ARG A 25 -7.90 10.48 -3.00
C ARG A 25 -8.63 9.35 -3.74
N ALA A 26 -7.91 8.37 -4.27
CA ALA A 26 -8.50 7.24 -4.98
C ALA A 26 -9.38 6.39 -4.06
N TRP A 27 -8.91 5.98 -2.88
CA TRP A 27 -9.75 5.18 -1.98
C TRP A 27 -10.83 6.04 -1.29
N LEU A 28 -10.55 7.31 -0.97
CA LEU A 28 -11.58 8.25 -0.47
C LEU A 28 -12.71 8.43 -1.49
N SER A 29 -12.41 8.38 -2.79
CA SER A 29 -13.44 8.41 -3.84
C SER A 29 -14.36 7.18 -3.83
N ILE A 30 -13.85 6.02 -3.40
CA ILE A 30 -14.65 4.80 -3.21
C ILE A 30 -15.60 5.00 -2.04
N ALA A 31 -15.08 5.48 -0.90
CA ALA A 31 -15.88 5.80 0.28
C ALA A 31 -16.96 6.84 0.00
N ASP A 32 -16.62 7.91 -0.73
CA ASP A 32 -17.60 8.94 -1.10
C ASP A 32 -18.65 8.42 -2.10
N MET A 33 -18.28 7.49 -2.99
CA MET A 33 -19.27 6.80 -3.80
C MET A 33 -20.22 5.95 -2.95
N ALA A 34 -19.69 5.16 -2.00
CA ALA A 34 -20.49 4.35 -1.10
C ALA A 34 -21.48 5.20 -0.29
N ARG A 35 -21.03 6.36 0.21
CA ARG A 35 -21.91 7.37 0.83
C ARG A 35 -22.99 7.86 -0.14
N LYS A 36 -22.60 8.31 -1.33
CA LYS A 36 -23.54 8.85 -2.34
C LYS A 36 -24.61 7.85 -2.75
N THR A 37 -24.28 6.56 -2.77
CA THR A 37 -25.20 5.50 -3.17
C THR A 37 -25.92 4.84 -1.99
N LYS A 38 -25.67 5.32 -0.76
CA LYS A 38 -26.22 4.77 0.50
C LYS A 38 -25.90 3.28 0.63
N SER A 39 -24.62 2.94 0.50
CA SER A 39 -24.09 1.59 0.75
C SER A 39 -23.71 1.44 2.21
N ASP A 40 -23.98 0.27 2.78
CA ASP A 40 -23.61 -0.06 4.17
C ASP A 40 -22.13 -0.41 4.34
N ALA A 41 -21.35 -0.44 3.24
CA ALA A 41 -19.94 -0.77 3.24
C ALA A 41 -19.14 0.11 4.23
N LYS A 42 -18.33 -0.54 5.05
CA LYS A 42 -17.40 0.08 5.99
C LYS A 42 -15.99 0.12 5.43
N PHE A 43 -15.24 1.13 5.85
CA PHE A 43 -13.88 1.42 5.44
C PHE A 43 -13.03 1.46 6.70
N TYR A 44 -12.21 0.44 6.88
CA TYR A 44 -11.26 0.31 7.98
C TYR A 44 -9.89 0.72 7.49
N VAL A 45 -9.33 1.79 8.04
CA VAL A 45 -8.13 2.46 7.49
C VAL A 45 -7.01 2.43 8.51
N ILE A 46 -5.89 1.85 8.12
CA ILE A 46 -4.61 1.97 8.81
C ILE A 46 -3.85 3.11 8.10
N ASP A 47 -3.91 4.30 8.68
CA ASP A 47 -3.29 5.53 8.15
C ASP A 47 -1.95 5.78 8.84
N THR A 48 -0.85 5.80 8.10
CA THR A 48 0.50 5.87 8.69
C THR A 48 1.18 7.23 8.55
N ASP A 49 0.52 8.22 7.93
CA ASP A 49 1.09 9.56 7.70
C ASP A 49 0.17 10.72 8.12
N PHE A 50 -0.96 10.43 8.79
CA PHE A 50 -1.97 11.39 9.20
C PHE A 50 -2.55 12.22 8.05
N ALA A 51 -2.37 11.79 6.79
CA ALA A 51 -2.86 12.54 5.64
C ALA A 51 -4.38 12.50 5.53
N VAL A 52 -5.03 11.47 6.08
CA VAL A 52 -6.47 11.24 5.93
C VAL A 52 -7.26 12.36 6.58
N GLU A 53 -6.90 12.75 7.81
CA GLU A 53 -7.60 13.80 8.53
C GLU A 53 -7.60 15.14 7.80
N ARG A 54 -6.47 15.48 7.17
CA ARG A 54 -6.35 16.68 6.33
C ARG A 54 -7.25 16.58 5.09
N MET A 55 -7.27 15.43 4.43
CA MET A 55 -8.08 15.20 3.22
C MET A 55 -9.59 15.20 3.51
N LEU A 56 -9.98 14.67 4.67
CA LEU A 56 -11.36 14.75 5.15
C LEU A 56 -11.80 16.19 5.36
N SER A 57 -10.94 17.06 5.90
CA SER A 57 -11.28 18.47 6.16
C SER A 57 -11.23 19.39 4.93
N ALA A 58 -10.77 18.90 3.77
CA ALA A 58 -10.53 19.74 2.58
C ALA A 58 -11.36 19.36 1.36
N GLY A 59 -12.22 18.34 1.44
CA GLY A 59 -13.04 17.93 0.31
C GLY A 59 -13.81 16.61 0.48
N PHE A 60 -13.64 15.94 1.62
CA PHE A 60 -14.35 14.71 1.97
C PHE A 60 -15.05 14.81 3.33
N GLU A 61 -15.47 16.02 3.75
CA GLU A 61 -15.98 16.31 5.09
C GLU A 61 -17.20 15.45 5.42
N LYS A 62 -18.05 15.25 4.41
CA LYS A 62 -19.27 14.45 4.50
C LYS A 62 -19.03 12.97 4.81
N LEU A 63 -17.80 12.46 4.70
CA LEU A 63 -17.46 11.11 5.13
C LEU A 63 -17.39 10.97 6.66
N ARG A 64 -17.07 12.05 7.38
CA ARG A 64 -17.06 12.04 8.86
C ARG A 64 -18.45 11.74 9.41
N ASP A 65 -19.46 12.38 8.83
CA ASP A 65 -20.85 12.27 9.30
C ASP A 65 -21.51 10.95 8.89
N TYR A 66 -20.98 10.27 7.87
CA TYR A 66 -21.59 9.04 7.34
C TYR A 66 -21.33 7.80 8.21
N GLY A 67 -20.35 7.86 9.12
CA GLY A 67 -20.07 6.78 10.08
C GLY A 67 -19.64 5.46 9.43
N SER A 68 -19.14 5.51 8.19
CA SER A 68 -18.64 4.32 7.47
C SER A 68 -17.12 4.23 7.48
N LEU A 69 -16.41 5.22 8.03
CA LEU A 69 -14.97 5.32 7.99
C LEU A 69 -14.41 5.22 9.41
N GLU A 70 -13.55 4.24 9.64
CA GLU A 70 -12.82 4.06 10.90
C GLU A 70 -11.33 4.13 10.60
N VAL A 71 -10.65 5.16 11.13
CA VAL A 71 -9.23 5.42 10.87
C VAL A 71 -8.45 5.18 12.15
N VAL A 72 -7.38 4.39 12.07
CA VAL A 72 -6.39 4.22 13.13
C VAL A 72 -5.02 4.63 12.61
N THR A 73 -4.27 5.34 13.45
CA THR A 73 -2.90 5.76 13.13
C THR A 73 -1.90 5.04 14.01
N PRO A 74 -1.38 3.88 13.58
CA PRO A 74 -0.41 3.14 14.36
C PRO A 74 0.95 3.85 14.38
N PHE A 75 1.64 3.77 15.51
CA PHE A 75 3.00 4.31 15.65
C PHE A 75 4.05 3.20 15.65
N GLU A 76 3.76 2.08 16.30
CA GLU A 76 4.68 0.95 16.42
C GLU A 76 4.11 -0.31 15.75
N PHE A 77 4.97 -1.22 15.30
CA PHE A 77 4.53 -2.44 14.59
C PHE A 77 3.45 -3.29 15.31
N PRO A 78 3.44 -3.41 16.66
CA PRO A 78 2.33 -4.05 17.37
C PRO A 78 0.97 -3.36 17.16
N ASP A 79 0.93 -2.04 17.00
CA ASP A 79 -0.30 -1.29 16.73
C ASP A 79 -0.86 -1.66 15.35
N TYR A 80 0.01 -1.77 14.34
CA TYR A 80 -0.38 -2.23 13.00
C TYR A 80 -1.04 -3.61 13.04
N THR A 81 -0.41 -4.53 13.77
CA THR A 81 -0.88 -5.91 13.88
C THR A 81 -2.21 -5.97 14.64
N SER A 82 -2.35 -5.18 15.71
CA SER A 82 -3.57 -5.12 16.51
C SER A 82 -4.73 -4.52 15.71
N ALA A 83 -4.49 -3.43 14.98
CA ALA A 83 -5.47 -2.83 14.08
C ALA A 83 -5.95 -3.82 13.02
N ALA A 84 -5.02 -4.50 12.32
CA ALA A 84 -5.38 -5.48 11.30
C ALA A 84 -6.15 -6.69 11.89
N GLU A 85 -5.80 -7.13 13.10
CA GLU A 85 -6.48 -8.22 13.80
C GLU A 85 -7.90 -7.85 14.26
N ASP A 86 -8.11 -6.62 14.71
CA ASP A 86 -9.43 -6.13 15.10
C ASP A 86 -10.32 -5.94 13.86
N PHE A 87 -9.83 -5.21 12.85
CA PHE A 87 -10.58 -4.93 11.62
C PHE A 87 -11.02 -6.21 10.92
N ARG A 88 -10.12 -7.19 10.75
CA ARG A 88 -10.45 -8.42 10.03
C ARG A 88 -11.58 -9.23 10.67
N LYS A 89 -11.80 -9.10 11.99
CA LYS A 89 -12.88 -9.80 12.73
C LYS A 89 -14.25 -9.18 12.46
N ARG A 90 -14.29 -7.89 12.11
CA ARG A 90 -15.52 -7.11 11.93
C ARG A 90 -15.93 -6.94 10.47
N MET A 91 -15.01 -7.18 9.54
CA MET A 91 -15.22 -6.97 8.10
C MET A 91 -16.19 -7.95 7.44
N GLY A 92 -17.21 -7.40 6.78
CA GLY A 92 -18.08 -8.07 5.83
C GLY A 92 -17.51 -8.12 4.39
N PRO A 93 -18.21 -8.80 3.47
CA PRO A 93 -17.76 -8.97 2.08
C PRO A 93 -17.67 -7.69 1.25
N ASP A 94 -18.51 -6.69 1.53
CA ASP A 94 -18.53 -5.41 0.79
C ASP A 94 -17.65 -4.33 1.45
N ASP A 95 -17.06 -4.63 2.61
CA ASP A 95 -16.20 -3.70 3.35
C ASP A 95 -14.80 -3.59 2.73
N TRP A 96 -14.08 -2.53 3.10
CA TRP A 96 -12.74 -2.23 2.61
C TRP A 96 -11.74 -2.14 3.77
N LEU A 97 -10.63 -2.86 3.64
CA LEU A 97 -9.43 -2.63 4.42
C LEU A 97 -8.47 -1.77 3.61
N ILE A 98 -8.10 -0.62 4.17
CA ILE A 98 -7.15 0.31 3.57
C ILE A 98 -5.88 0.32 4.41
N VAL A 99 -4.71 0.18 3.76
CA VAL A 99 -3.42 0.47 4.39
C VAL A 99 -2.74 1.59 3.59
N ASP A 100 -2.76 2.81 4.12
CA ASP A 100 -2.19 3.97 3.45
C ASP A 100 -0.69 4.10 3.82
N LEU A 101 0.17 3.82 2.83
CA LEU A 101 1.64 3.67 2.93
C LEU A 101 2.11 2.39 3.65
N MET A 102 1.82 1.23 3.05
CA MET A 102 2.30 -0.10 3.49
C MET A 102 3.82 -0.22 3.58
N ASN A 103 4.58 0.59 2.83
CA ASN A 103 6.03 0.65 2.99
C ASN A 103 6.45 1.07 4.42
N HIS A 104 5.66 1.89 5.13
CA HIS A 104 5.95 2.24 6.52
C HIS A 104 5.80 1.04 7.46
N ALA A 105 4.77 0.21 7.30
CA ALA A 105 4.63 -1.03 8.07
C ALA A 105 5.84 -1.97 7.88
N TRP A 106 6.42 -2.00 6.67
CA TRP A 106 7.65 -2.75 6.40
C TRP A 106 8.90 -2.15 7.05
N GLU A 107 8.98 -0.83 7.18
CA GLU A 107 10.08 -0.19 7.91
C GLU A 107 9.92 -0.36 9.43
N GLU A 108 8.70 -0.30 9.95
CA GLU A 108 8.40 -0.43 11.37
C GLU A 108 8.59 -1.84 11.92
N VAL A 109 8.31 -2.90 11.15
CA VAL A 109 8.66 -4.26 11.59
C VAL A 109 10.17 -4.43 11.80
N GLN A 110 10.99 -3.77 10.99
CA GLN A 110 12.45 -3.78 11.15
C GLN A 110 12.88 -2.97 12.38
N ASN A 111 12.22 -1.83 12.63
CA ASN A 111 12.45 -1.02 13.84
C ASN A 111 12.10 -1.80 15.10
N HIS A 112 10.92 -2.43 15.12
CA HIS A 112 10.45 -3.24 16.23
C HIS A 112 11.41 -4.41 16.51
N TYR A 113 11.82 -5.16 15.48
CA TYR A 113 12.84 -6.20 15.64
C TYR A 113 14.14 -5.66 16.25
N SER A 114 14.64 -4.52 15.74
CA SER A 114 15.86 -3.91 16.25
C SER A 114 15.74 -3.52 17.74
N ASN A 115 14.59 -2.94 18.13
CA ASN A 115 14.32 -2.59 19.51
C ASN A 115 14.29 -3.84 20.42
N GLU A 116 13.59 -4.90 20.01
CA GLU A 116 13.45 -6.13 20.80
C GLU A 116 14.77 -6.91 20.95
N VAL A 117 15.56 -7.00 19.88
CA VAL A 117 16.78 -7.83 19.86
C VAL A 117 18.02 -7.08 20.33
N PHE A 118 18.14 -5.80 19.97
CA PHE A 118 19.34 -5.00 20.26
C PHE A 118 19.10 -3.88 21.29
N GLY A 119 17.87 -3.69 21.77
CA GLY A 119 17.52 -2.63 22.71
C GLY A 119 17.67 -1.22 22.15
N LYS A 120 17.70 -1.07 20.81
CA LYS A 120 18.01 0.18 20.11
C LYS A 120 17.18 0.32 18.84
N SER A 121 16.89 1.56 18.47
CA SER A 121 16.25 1.87 17.19
C SER A 121 17.07 1.33 16.02
N LYS A 122 16.42 1.04 14.90
CA LYS A 122 17.12 0.62 13.67
C LYS A 122 18.18 1.65 13.26
N GLY A 123 17.89 2.95 13.40
CA GLY A 123 18.84 4.00 13.09
C GLY A 123 20.10 3.93 13.96
N ASP A 124 19.93 3.81 15.27
CA ASP A 124 21.04 3.75 16.22
C ASP A 124 21.89 2.48 16.03
N TYR A 125 21.22 1.35 15.83
CA TYR A 125 21.88 0.08 15.54
C TYR A 125 22.73 0.17 14.25
N PHE A 126 22.19 0.72 13.17
CA PHE A 126 22.95 0.89 11.92
C PHE A 126 24.13 1.87 12.07
N LEU A 127 23.97 2.94 12.85
CA LEU A 127 25.06 3.88 13.15
C LEU A 127 26.18 3.19 13.95
N GLU A 128 25.84 2.36 14.93
CA GLU A 128 26.80 1.59 15.72
C GLU A 128 27.56 0.58 14.85
N VAL A 129 26.85 -0.23 14.06
CA VAL A 129 27.46 -1.18 13.12
C VAL A 129 28.39 -0.44 12.15
N ARG A 130 27.98 0.73 11.65
CA ARG A 130 28.81 1.54 10.74
C ARG A 130 30.04 2.17 11.41
N LYS A 131 29.97 2.51 12.70
CA LYS A 131 31.15 2.95 13.46
C LYS A 131 32.12 1.78 13.67
N GLY A 132 31.63 0.63 14.11
CA GLY A 132 32.46 -0.58 14.28
C GLY A 132 33.11 -1.05 12.98
N LEU A 133 32.46 -0.86 11.83
CA LEU A 133 33.00 -1.10 10.50
C LEU A 133 34.16 -0.19 10.07
N LYS A 134 34.22 1.04 10.59
CA LYS A 134 35.36 1.93 10.35
C LYS A 134 36.59 1.45 11.11
N ASP A 135 36.37 0.80 12.25
CA ASP A 135 37.42 0.33 13.16
C ASP A 135 37.86 -1.12 12.85
N ALA A 136 37.01 -1.92 12.18
CA ALA A 136 37.29 -3.29 11.79
C ALA A 136 37.58 -3.43 10.29
N SER A 137 38.70 -4.06 9.92
CA SER A 137 39.10 -4.30 8.52
C SER A 137 38.29 -5.37 7.78
N LYS A 138 37.17 -5.86 8.33
CA LYS A 138 36.30 -6.86 7.73
C LYS A 138 34.86 -6.35 7.67
N GLY A 139 34.26 -6.44 6.48
CA GLY A 139 32.92 -5.90 6.18
C GLY A 139 31.79 -6.63 6.89
N PHE A 140 31.50 -6.22 8.13
CA PHE A 140 30.17 -6.35 8.74
C PHE A 140 29.09 -5.69 7.84
N GLN A 141 27.90 -6.27 7.77
CA GLN A 141 26.73 -5.62 7.18
C GLN A 141 25.63 -5.60 8.24
N ALA A 142 24.91 -4.48 8.38
CA ALA A 142 23.78 -4.40 9.29
C ALA A 142 22.67 -5.37 8.85
N PHE A 143 22.08 -6.09 9.82
CA PHE A 143 21.26 -7.28 9.62
C PHE A 143 22.01 -8.37 8.84
N GLU A 144 23.00 -8.99 9.50
CA GLU A 144 23.83 -10.03 8.87
C GLU A 144 22.94 -11.09 8.20
N GLY A 145 23.18 -11.28 6.90
CA GLY A 145 22.33 -12.07 6.04
C GLY A 145 22.37 -13.55 6.40
N TRP A 146 21.42 -14.00 7.22
CA TRP A 146 20.60 -15.22 7.09
C TRP A 146 19.68 -15.36 8.32
N THR A 147 20.09 -14.91 9.52
CA THR A 147 19.34 -15.09 10.78
C THR A 147 18.23 -14.06 10.98
N ASP A 148 18.51 -12.77 10.80
CA ASP A 148 17.58 -11.71 11.21
C ASP A 148 16.38 -11.63 10.25
N TRP A 149 16.65 -11.77 8.95
CA TRP A 149 15.62 -11.85 7.92
C TRP A 149 14.71 -13.07 8.05
N ASN A 150 15.18 -14.16 8.68
CA ASN A 150 14.36 -15.33 8.99
C ASN A 150 13.39 -15.07 10.16
N ILE A 151 13.50 -13.94 10.86
CA ILE A 151 12.59 -13.52 11.94
C ILE A 151 11.71 -12.36 11.46
N ILE A 152 12.31 -11.30 10.90
CA ILE A 152 11.61 -10.10 10.42
C ILE A 152 10.55 -10.48 9.37
N LYS A 153 10.88 -11.36 8.42
CA LYS A 153 9.95 -11.75 7.36
C LYS A 153 8.73 -12.50 7.89
N PRO A 154 8.85 -13.53 8.76
CA PRO A 154 7.69 -14.13 9.40
C PRO A 154 6.82 -13.14 10.17
N MET A 155 7.41 -12.21 10.95
CA MET A 155 6.64 -11.18 11.69
C MET A 155 5.80 -10.32 10.74
N TYR A 156 6.42 -9.81 9.67
CA TYR A 156 5.70 -9.05 8.65
C TYR A 156 4.67 -9.91 7.91
N THR A 157 5.00 -11.17 7.62
CA THR A 157 4.11 -12.10 6.92
C THR A 157 2.85 -12.37 7.72
N ASP A 158 2.95 -12.46 9.05
CA ASP A 158 1.79 -12.63 9.92
C ASP A 158 0.84 -11.42 9.87
N PHE A 159 1.38 -10.19 9.89
CA PHE A 159 0.62 -8.97 9.64
C PHE A 159 0.03 -8.95 8.23
N ALA A 160 0.85 -9.18 7.20
CA ALA A 160 0.45 -9.18 5.81
C ALA A 160 -0.68 -10.20 5.55
N ASN A 161 -0.63 -11.38 6.17
CA ASN A 161 -1.66 -12.38 6.03
C ASN A 161 -3.02 -11.89 6.55
N LYS A 162 -3.04 -11.15 7.66
CA LYS A 162 -4.27 -10.50 8.16
C LYS A 162 -4.80 -9.49 7.16
N VAL A 163 -3.92 -8.70 6.55
CA VAL A 163 -4.26 -7.65 5.58
C VAL A 163 -4.74 -8.20 4.22
N TYR A 164 -4.12 -9.25 3.70
CA TYR A 164 -4.40 -9.73 2.35
C TYR A 164 -5.39 -10.89 2.28
N PHE A 165 -5.44 -11.73 3.32
CA PHE A 165 -6.12 -13.03 3.27
C PHE A 165 -6.99 -13.32 4.51
N GLY A 166 -6.88 -12.50 5.57
CA GLY A 166 -7.48 -12.77 6.87
C GLY A 166 -8.91 -12.30 7.05
N HIS A 167 -9.53 -11.69 6.03
CA HIS A 167 -10.86 -11.09 6.08
C HIS A 167 -11.71 -11.39 4.83
N LYS A 168 -13.00 -11.02 4.88
CA LYS A 168 -13.96 -11.24 3.79
C LYS A 168 -14.09 -10.10 2.78
N GLY A 169 -13.69 -8.88 3.15
CA GLY A 169 -13.85 -7.68 2.32
C GLY A 169 -12.76 -7.47 1.27
N HIS A 170 -12.82 -6.32 0.61
CA HIS A 170 -11.82 -5.83 -0.34
C HIS A 170 -10.61 -5.23 0.38
N THR A 171 -9.47 -5.19 -0.30
CA THR A 171 -8.24 -4.57 0.21
C THR A 171 -7.74 -3.55 -0.79
N LEU A 172 -7.39 -2.35 -0.31
CA LEU A 172 -6.65 -1.37 -1.09
C LEU A 172 -5.45 -0.89 -0.29
N ILE A 173 -4.27 -0.98 -0.90
CA ILE A 173 -3.02 -0.62 -0.26
C ILE A 173 -2.38 0.50 -1.05
N CYS A 174 -1.86 1.50 -0.37
CA CYS A 174 -1.04 2.54 -0.95
C CYS A 174 0.44 2.30 -0.58
N THR A 175 1.35 2.63 -1.49
CA THR A 175 2.79 2.64 -1.20
C THR A 175 3.51 3.65 -2.08
N SER A 176 4.73 4.02 -1.72
CA SER A 176 5.64 4.76 -2.58
C SER A 176 6.06 3.94 -3.80
N ALA A 177 6.38 4.62 -4.90
CA ALA A 177 6.96 3.98 -6.08
C ALA A 177 8.46 4.32 -6.16
N ARG A 178 9.27 3.33 -6.51
CA ARG A 178 10.71 3.47 -6.76
C ARG A 178 11.04 3.10 -8.19
N ALA A 179 11.97 3.82 -8.82
CA ALA A 179 12.44 3.48 -10.16
C ALA A 179 13.02 2.05 -10.18
N VAL A 180 12.71 1.29 -11.23
CA VAL A 180 13.31 -0.03 -11.47
C VAL A 180 14.78 0.16 -11.82
N ASP A 181 15.67 -0.42 -11.02
CA ASP A 181 17.11 -0.40 -11.28
C ASP A 181 17.49 -1.58 -12.17
N ARG A 182 17.87 -1.30 -13.43
CA ARG A 182 18.34 -2.33 -14.37
C ARG A 182 19.84 -2.61 -14.25
N GLY A 183 20.53 -1.92 -13.33
CA GLY A 183 21.97 -1.90 -13.21
C GLY A 183 22.61 -1.00 -14.26
N SER A 184 23.68 -0.32 -13.86
CA SER A 184 24.67 0.24 -14.79
C SER A 184 25.84 -0.74 -14.92
N ARG A 185 26.52 -0.78 -16.08
CA ARG A 185 27.82 -1.48 -16.19
C ARG A 185 28.80 -0.87 -15.18
N GLY A 186 28.92 -1.44 -13.98
CA GLY A 186 30.06 -1.24 -13.09
C GLY A 186 29.79 -0.89 -11.62
N LYS A 187 28.66 -0.31 -11.20
CA LYS A 187 28.43 0.04 -9.78
C LYS A 187 26.94 0.07 -9.43
N GLY A 188 26.45 -0.96 -8.75
CA GLY A 188 25.09 -1.05 -8.21
C GLY A 188 24.54 -2.48 -8.30
N SER A 189 23.78 -2.91 -7.28
CA SER A 189 22.99 -4.15 -7.36
C SER A 189 21.71 -3.86 -8.14
N ALA A 190 21.60 -4.38 -9.36
CA ALA A 190 20.36 -4.32 -10.13
C ALA A 190 19.20 -4.97 -9.36
N ASP A 191 17.97 -4.52 -9.64
CA ASP A 191 16.78 -5.20 -9.15
C ASP A 191 16.74 -6.66 -9.67
N PRO A 192 16.16 -7.60 -8.90
CA PRO A 192 16.00 -8.99 -9.34
C PRO A 192 15.30 -9.08 -10.70
N LYS A 193 15.66 -10.07 -11.52
CA LYS A 193 15.07 -10.28 -12.85
C LYS A 193 13.54 -10.32 -12.83
N GLU A 194 12.94 -10.91 -11.80
CA GLU A 194 11.49 -10.99 -11.61
C GLU A 194 10.84 -9.61 -11.49
N ILE A 195 11.47 -8.69 -10.75
CA ILE A 195 11.00 -7.30 -10.60
C ILE A 195 11.12 -6.55 -11.93
N ILE A 196 12.24 -6.73 -12.63
CA ILE A 196 12.45 -6.11 -13.95
C ILE A 196 11.42 -6.64 -14.96
N GLN A 197 11.11 -7.93 -14.94
CA GLN A 197 10.08 -8.53 -15.80
C GLN A 197 8.68 -8.03 -15.46
N ALA A 198 8.35 -7.93 -14.16
CA ALA A 198 7.04 -7.51 -13.70
C ALA A 198 6.78 -6.01 -13.91
N PHE A 199 7.79 -5.16 -13.76
CA PHE A 199 7.62 -3.71 -13.67
C PHE A 199 8.48 -2.90 -14.64
N GLY A 200 9.41 -3.53 -15.33
CA GLY A 200 10.33 -2.83 -16.24
C GLY A 200 9.62 -2.10 -17.38
N HIS A 201 8.41 -2.51 -17.76
CA HIS A 201 7.62 -1.85 -18.80
C HIS A 201 7.02 -0.51 -18.37
N ILE A 202 6.71 -0.33 -17.08
CA ILE A 202 6.29 0.96 -16.50
C ILE A 202 7.42 1.73 -15.85
N GLY A 203 8.58 1.10 -15.63
CA GLY A 203 9.80 1.75 -15.12
C GLY A 203 9.82 2.01 -13.62
N PHE A 204 8.72 1.70 -12.91
CA PHE A 204 8.60 1.87 -11.46
C PHE A 204 8.06 0.61 -10.80
N ARG A 205 8.52 0.33 -9.58
CA ARG A 205 8.08 -0.77 -8.74
C ARG A 205 7.59 -0.26 -7.38
N PRO A 206 6.78 -1.05 -6.66
CA PRO A 206 6.41 -0.71 -5.28
C PRO A 206 7.63 -0.66 -4.37
N GLU A 207 7.61 0.29 -3.43
CA GLU A 207 8.51 0.31 -2.28
C GLU A 207 7.99 -0.57 -1.14
N GLY A 208 8.88 -1.00 -0.25
CA GLY A 208 8.59 -1.92 0.85
C GLY A 208 8.94 -3.38 0.55
N GLU A 209 8.20 -4.30 1.16
CA GLU A 209 8.43 -5.74 1.05
C GLU A 209 8.16 -6.24 -0.39
N LYS A 210 9.09 -7.03 -0.93
CA LYS A 210 9.13 -7.43 -2.36
C LYS A 210 7.90 -8.24 -2.81
N ARG A 211 7.30 -9.05 -1.93
CA ARG A 211 6.13 -9.90 -2.22
C ARG A 211 4.80 -9.15 -2.18
N THR A 212 4.76 -7.90 -1.73
CA THR A 212 3.54 -7.05 -1.73
C THR A 212 2.81 -7.09 -3.08
N ALA A 213 3.53 -6.92 -4.18
CA ALA A 213 2.96 -6.98 -5.54
C ALA A 213 2.38 -8.36 -5.93
N HIS A 214 2.89 -9.44 -5.33
CA HIS A 214 2.43 -10.80 -5.61
C HIS A 214 1.11 -11.11 -4.91
N ASN A 215 0.87 -10.51 -3.74
CA ASN A 215 -0.30 -10.78 -2.89
C ASN A 215 -1.59 -10.08 -3.38
N VAL A 216 -1.47 -9.08 -4.25
CA VAL A 216 -2.60 -8.34 -4.83
C VAL A 216 -3.00 -8.86 -6.21
N HIS A 217 -4.23 -8.56 -6.64
CA HIS A 217 -4.68 -8.84 -8.00
C HIS A 217 -4.23 -7.74 -8.95
N THR A 218 -4.33 -6.49 -8.49
CA THR A 218 -4.05 -5.29 -9.27
C THR A 218 -2.88 -4.51 -8.65
N VAL A 219 -1.95 -4.04 -9.48
CA VAL A 219 -0.93 -3.02 -9.16
C VAL A 219 -1.06 -1.88 -10.16
N LEU A 220 -1.36 -0.68 -9.67
CA LEU A 220 -1.50 0.54 -10.44
C LEU A 220 -0.43 1.54 -10.04
N LEU A 221 0.28 2.09 -11.03
CA LEU A 221 1.13 3.26 -10.86
C LEU A 221 0.28 4.51 -11.05
N MET A 222 0.15 5.29 -9.99
CA MET A 222 -0.46 6.62 -10.05
C MET A 222 0.62 7.68 -10.18
N SER A 223 0.41 8.64 -11.07
CA SER A 223 1.28 9.80 -11.23
C SER A 223 0.46 11.07 -11.38
N GLN A 224 0.96 12.18 -10.86
CA GLN A 224 0.38 13.49 -11.08
C GLN A 224 0.92 14.05 -12.40
N LYS A 225 0.02 14.42 -13.32
CA LYS A 225 0.42 14.99 -14.62
C LYS A 225 0.52 16.51 -14.58
N ASN A 226 -0.41 17.13 -13.87
CA ASN A 226 -0.43 18.56 -13.53
C ASN A 226 -1.23 18.74 -12.24
N ASP A 227 -1.46 19.98 -11.80
CA ASP A 227 -2.10 20.28 -10.52
C ASP A 227 -3.49 19.66 -10.33
N GLU A 228 -4.18 19.30 -11.42
CA GLU A 228 -5.59 18.88 -11.39
C GLU A 228 -5.85 17.48 -11.97
N THR A 229 -4.86 16.85 -12.60
CA THR A 229 -5.04 15.58 -13.31
C THR A 229 -3.99 14.56 -12.94
N TRP A 230 -4.46 13.32 -12.80
CA TRP A 230 -3.63 12.17 -12.51
C TRP A 230 -3.70 11.17 -13.65
N ASN A 231 -2.64 10.39 -13.80
CA ASN A 231 -2.61 9.25 -14.70
C ASN A 231 -2.50 7.97 -13.90
N VAL A 232 -3.05 6.90 -14.46
CA VAL A 232 -2.93 5.54 -13.97
C VAL A 232 -2.32 4.66 -15.06
N ASP A 233 -1.23 3.98 -14.73
CA ASP A 233 -0.59 2.97 -15.55
C ASP A 233 -0.69 1.59 -14.87
N THR A 234 -1.00 0.56 -15.64
CA THR A 234 -1.11 -0.81 -15.10
C THR A 234 0.27 -1.46 -15.00
N GLY A 235 0.72 -1.70 -13.76
CA GLY A 235 1.86 -2.58 -13.49
C GLY A 235 1.45 -4.04 -13.65
N LYS A 236 0.36 -4.42 -13.00
CA LYS A 236 -0.22 -5.76 -13.01
C LYS A 236 -1.73 -5.64 -12.88
N ASP A 237 -2.49 -6.42 -13.63
CA ASP A 237 -3.92 -6.60 -13.42
C ASP A 237 -4.27 -8.00 -13.91
N ARG A 238 -4.82 -8.85 -13.04
CA ARG A 238 -5.07 -10.25 -13.37
C ARG A 238 -6.30 -10.34 -14.26
N GLU A 239 -6.18 -11.02 -15.40
CA GLU A 239 -7.26 -11.23 -16.37
C GLU A 239 -7.83 -9.94 -17.01
N ARG A 240 -7.10 -8.82 -16.96
CA ARG A 240 -7.50 -7.54 -17.57
C ARG A 240 -6.40 -6.92 -18.41
N ASP A 241 -6.80 -6.10 -19.38
CA ASP A 241 -5.87 -5.40 -20.25
C ASP A 241 -5.03 -4.37 -19.49
N ARG A 242 -3.77 -4.24 -19.91
CA ARG A 242 -2.87 -3.22 -19.35
C ARG A 242 -3.22 -1.86 -19.95
N HIS A 243 -3.46 -0.88 -19.08
CA HIS A 243 -3.62 0.51 -19.49
C HIS A 243 -2.32 1.29 -19.33
N ARG A 244 -2.09 2.23 -20.24
CA ARG A 244 -1.07 3.27 -20.08
C ARG A 244 -1.73 4.64 -20.15
N GLY A 245 -1.46 5.47 -19.15
CA GLY A 245 -1.95 6.85 -19.09
C GLY A 245 -3.47 6.98 -19.00
N LEU A 246 -4.16 6.08 -18.29
CA LEU A 246 -5.59 6.25 -17.99
C LEU A 246 -5.75 7.55 -17.18
N LYS A 247 -6.46 8.53 -17.75
CA LYS A 247 -6.57 9.86 -17.16
C LYS A 247 -7.66 9.89 -16.09
N LEU A 248 -7.31 10.41 -14.91
CA LEU A 248 -8.25 10.76 -13.86
C LEU A 248 -8.35 12.28 -13.80
N GLY A 249 -9.53 12.81 -14.09
CA GLY A 249 -9.83 14.23 -13.96
C GLY A 249 -9.91 14.70 -12.49
N PRO A 250 -10.24 15.99 -12.28
CA PRO A 250 -10.28 16.58 -10.94
C PRO A 250 -11.46 16.13 -10.09
N ASP A 251 -12.48 15.42 -10.60
CA ASP A 251 -13.62 15.07 -9.74
C ASP A 251 -13.30 13.94 -8.75
N HIS A 252 -13.85 14.04 -7.53
CA HIS A 252 -13.73 13.06 -6.42
C HIS A 252 -14.32 11.67 -6.72
N GLY A 253 -14.65 11.33 -7.97
CA GLY A 253 -15.17 10.02 -8.37
C GLY A 253 -14.50 9.43 -9.61
N GLN A 254 -13.45 10.05 -10.13
CA GLN A 254 -12.82 9.64 -11.39
C GLN A 254 -12.15 8.26 -11.26
N PHE A 255 -11.49 7.94 -10.15
CA PHE A 255 -10.95 6.59 -9.95
C PHE A 255 -12.06 5.52 -9.98
N VAL A 256 -13.17 5.75 -9.29
CA VAL A 256 -14.33 4.84 -9.31
C VAL A 256 -14.90 4.69 -10.73
N ARG A 257 -15.08 5.80 -11.45
CA ARG A 257 -15.70 5.78 -12.79
C ARG A 257 -14.78 5.18 -13.84
N GLU A 258 -13.57 5.71 -13.96
CA GLU A 258 -12.64 5.35 -15.01
C GLU A 258 -11.98 4.00 -14.74
N TYR A 259 -11.54 3.76 -13.50
CA TYR A 259 -10.89 2.49 -13.18
C TYR A 259 -11.89 1.43 -12.72
N LEU A 260 -12.57 1.61 -11.58
CA LEU A 260 -13.38 0.51 -11.02
C LEU A 260 -14.52 0.09 -11.95
N ILE A 261 -15.29 1.03 -12.49
CA ILE A 261 -16.46 0.72 -13.32
C ILE A 261 -16.04 0.39 -14.77
N LYS A 262 -15.38 1.32 -15.48
CA LYS A 262 -15.09 1.15 -16.91
C LYS A 262 -14.02 0.10 -17.19
N THR A 263 -12.92 0.10 -16.43
CA THR A 263 -11.82 -0.87 -16.61
C THR A 263 -12.08 -2.18 -15.87
N ALA A 264 -12.33 -2.12 -14.55
CA ALA A 264 -12.42 -3.33 -13.72
C ALA A 264 -13.83 -3.95 -13.70
N GLY A 265 -14.83 -3.35 -14.37
CA GLY A 265 -16.16 -3.92 -14.56
C GLY A 265 -17.07 -3.89 -13.33
N TRP A 266 -16.75 -3.09 -12.30
CA TRP A 266 -17.59 -2.95 -11.12
C TRP A 266 -18.95 -2.36 -11.48
N LYS A 267 -19.99 -2.84 -10.80
CA LYS A 267 -21.37 -2.42 -11.06
C LYS A 267 -21.89 -1.58 -9.91
N ARG A 268 -22.64 -0.53 -10.23
CA ARG A 268 -23.52 0.16 -9.29
C ARG A 268 -24.82 -0.63 -9.24
N LYS A 269 -25.19 -1.18 -8.09
CA LYS A 269 -26.48 -1.87 -7.92
C LYS A 269 -27.25 -1.33 -6.76
#